data_AF-A0A7W5MR07-F1
#
_entry.id   AF-A0A7W5MR07-F1
#
_cell.length_a   1.000
_cell.length_b   1.000
_cell.length_c   1.000
_cell.angle_alpha   90.00
_cell.angle_beta   90.00
_cell.angle_gamma   90.00
#
_symmetry.space_group_name_H-M   'P 1'
#
loop_
_entity.id
_entity.type
_entity.pdbx_description
1 polymer ?
#
loop_
_entity_poly.entity_id
_entity_poly.type
_entity_poly.pdbx_seq_one_letter_code
_entity_poly.pdbx_strand_id
1 'polypeptide(L)'
;MTDLAARAAAAGLVRDWEDADGNAQRVPDDVLAAVLDRLDPTPPETPFLSADADTAIDLPADASGAVELHFEDGGRATPKRDARGWLPPLDRPGYHRLLVGDRAYTLALAPRRCPEPPPRSWGAAVQIPALQSRERRAFGDAGALVEAAEAFGRAGAHALAISPTHALFPADPTRFSPYAPSTRLFHNVLLADPGLIGVPLPPAPAPPLIEWESAARERLQQLRGAYDLAGEAARSAALAFRRQRGVALEAHARFDALHARLGGRGWQDWPSNYQDPTSEAVIRFVAEHADDVAFYAFLQWLADLGLATAQRAARERMQVGLIADLAVGMDGGGSHAWGARDELLTGLTVGAPPDPLGPDGQNWGITALDPFALERTGFRPFVETLRATLAHAGGIRVDHALGLQRLWVVPEGESAGRGAYLTMPGDHLRRILAIEAQRAGALVIAEDLGTVPPGFRDELARRCMLGMRVLPFERDADGGFTDPAGWDEMAVAMTGTHDTPTVAGWWKGRDIDWAWKLGRRSRHASAAGDRAHRDEERAALWQTMGGTGAPPAQPPLDRVLAHVAAAPAPLAIVPVEDLLGEEEQPNLPGTVDEHPNWRRRLPAPTEQLLAQRDVARRTDLLTAERHG
;
A
#
# COMPACT_ATOMS: atom_id res chain seq x y z
N MET A 1 9.76 21.49 32.88
CA MET A 1 10.47 20.95 31.70
C MET A 1 10.81 19.46 31.83
N THR A 2 10.92 18.88 33.03
CA THR A 2 11.24 17.45 33.23
C THR A 2 10.08 16.47 33.00
N ASP A 3 8.82 16.93 32.98
CA ASP A 3 7.64 16.06 32.80
C ASP A 3 7.31 15.77 31.32
N LEU A 4 7.30 16.78 30.45
CA LEU A 4 6.89 16.63 29.04
C LEU A 4 7.78 15.66 28.27
N ALA A 5 9.10 15.80 28.36
CA ALA A 5 10.04 14.94 27.64
C ALA A 5 9.97 13.48 28.11
N ALA A 6 9.76 13.26 29.41
CA ALA A 6 9.61 11.91 29.97
C ALA A 6 8.29 11.27 29.50
N ARG A 7 7.19 12.02 29.51
CA ARG A 7 5.89 11.58 28.96
C ARG A 7 5.96 11.31 27.46
N ALA A 8 6.63 12.16 26.70
CA ALA A 8 6.86 11.98 25.25
C ALA A 8 7.62 10.69 24.97
N ALA A 9 8.74 10.48 25.65
CA ALA A 9 9.54 9.27 25.52
C ALA A 9 8.77 8.01 25.94
N ALA A 10 8.00 8.07 27.03
CA ALA A 10 7.16 6.96 27.49
C ALA A 10 6.04 6.61 26.49
N ALA A 11 5.55 7.60 25.74
CA ALA A 11 4.59 7.41 24.66
C ALA A 11 5.23 7.06 23.31
N GLY A 12 6.56 6.87 23.25
CA GLY A 12 7.27 6.50 22.03
C GLY A 12 7.55 7.64 21.06
N LEU A 13 7.41 8.91 21.47
CA LEU A 13 7.78 10.07 20.65
C LEU A 13 9.30 10.31 20.70
N VAL A 14 9.88 10.48 19.52
CA VAL A 14 11.31 10.77 19.35
C VAL A 14 11.53 12.28 19.30
N ARG A 15 12.09 12.82 20.39
CA ARG A 15 12.36 14.26 20.50
C ARG A 15 13.56 14.71 19.68
N ASP A 16 14.64 13.95 19.73
CA ASP A 16 15.90 14.24 19.04
C ASP A 16 16.09 13.19 17.93
N TRP A 17 16.27 13.63 16.69
CA TRP A 17 16.38 12.76 15.52
C TRP A 17 17.39 13.32 14.52
N GLU A 18 17.77 12.53 13.52
CA GLU A 18 18.71 12.92 12.48
C GLU A 18 17.99 12.99 11.13
N ASP A 19 18.17 14.09 10.40
CA ASP A 19 17.60 14.25 9.06
C ASP A 19 18.38 13.48 7.99
N ALA A 20 17.87 13.50 6.76
CA ALA A 20 18.46 12.76 5.64
C ALA A 20 19.89 13.23 5.28
N ASP A 21 20.30 14.43 5.71
CA ASP A 21 21.64 14.98 5.49
C ASP A 21 22.58 14.71 6.69
N GLY A 22 22.11 14.00 7.72
CA GLY A 22 22.89 13.68 8.91
C GLY A 22 22.89 14.78 9.97
N ASN A 23 22.03 15.79 9.87
CA ASN A 23 21.97 16.87 10.86
C ASN A 23 21.03 16.51 12.01
N ALA A 24 21.46 16.84 13.23
CA ALA A 24 20.64 16.68 14.42
C ALA A 24 19.48 17.69 14.42
N GLN A 25 18.27 17.17 14.60
CA GLN A 25 17.01 17.89 14.68
C GLN A 25 16.36 17.68 16.05
N ARG A 26 15.60 18.66 16.52
CA ARG A 26 14.83 18.59 17.78
C ARG A 26 13.40 19.04 17.56
N VAL A 27 12.46 18.20 17.98
CA VAL A 27 11.03 18.52 17.96
C VAL A 27 10.73 19.62 18.99
N PRO A 28 10.03 20.71 18.59
CA PRO A 28 9.57 21.75 19.51
C PRO A 28 8.63 21.23 20.61
N ASP A 29 8.70 21.82 21.81
CA ASP A 29 7.91 21.36 22.97
C ASP A 29 6.39 21.51 22.76
N ASP A 30 5.95 22.54 22.03
CA ASP A 30 4.54 22.74 21.66
C ASP A 30 4.03 21.64 20.72
N VAL A 31 4.86 21.21 19.76
CA VAL A 31 4.55 20.09 18.86
C VAL A 31 4.47 18.77 19.64
N LEU A 32 5.43 18.50 20.54
CA LEU A 32 5.41 17.31 21.38
C LEU A 32 4.15 17.25 22.25
N ALA A 33 3.76 18.37 22.86
CA ALA A 33 2.55 18.44 23.68
C ALA A 33 1.29 18.21 22.82
N ALA A 34 1.19 18.85 21.65
CA ALA A 34 0.07 18.70 20.75
C ALA A 34 -0.11 17.24 20.25
N VAL A 35 1.00 16.54 19.97
CA VAL A 35 0.95 15.12 19.60
C VAL A 35 0.56 14.25 20.81
N LEU A 36 1.16 14.48 21.98
CA LEU A 36 0.85 13.71 23.20
C LEU A 36 -0.61 13.81 23.61
N ASP A 37 -1.23 14.97 23.47
CA ASP A 37 -2.63 15.19 23.82
C ASP A 37 -3.62 14.39 22.94
N ARG A 38 -3.14 13.78 21.85
CA ARG A 38 -3.92 12.90 20.96
C ARG A 38 -3.70 11.42 21.20
N LEU A 39 -2.75 11.04 22.04
CA LEU A 39 -2.42 9.64 22.31
C LEU A 39 -3.10 9.14 23.57
N ASP A 40 -3.62 7.92 23.54
CA ASP A 40 -4.17 7.23 24.71
C ASP A 40 -3.27 6.05 25.09
N PRO A 41 -2.34 6.20 26.05
CA PRO A 41 -1.43 5.14 26.46
C PRO A 41 -2.06 4.12 27.43
N THR A 42 -3.39 4.09 27.57
CA THR A 42 -4.09 3.14 28.44
C THR A 42 -3.72 1.70 28.07
N PRO A 43 -3.23 0.88 29.02
CA PRO A 43 -2.77 -0.47 28.74
C PRO A 43 -3.94 -1.41 28.34
N PRO A 44 -3.66 -2.46 27.55
CA PRO A 44 -4.66 -3.45 27.16
C PRO A 44 -5.16 -4.28 28.36
N GLU A 45 -6.44 -4.67 28.34
CA GLU A 45 -6.98 -5.65 29.31
C GLU A 45 -6.33 -7.03 29.14
N THR A 46 -6.14 -7.46 27.90
CA THR A 46 -5.43 -8.69 27.53
C THR A 46 -4.14 -8.31 26.79
N PRO A 47 -2.96 -8.39 27.42
CA PRO A 47 -1.73 -8.03 26.76
C PRO A 47 -1.41 -8.94 25.57
N PHE A 48 -0.74 -8.37 24.57
CA PHE A 48 -0.28 -9.08 23.40
C PHE A 48 1.19 -9.47 23.56
N LEU A 49 1.52 -10.72 23.24
CA LEU A 49 2.88 -11.23 23.16
C LEU A 49 3.10 -11.73 21.73
N SER A 50 4.32 -11.56 21.23
CA SER A 50 4.71 -12.19 19.97
C SER A 50 6.09 -12.80 20.07
N ALA A 51 6.29 -13.94 19.43
CA ALA A 51 7.59 -14.56 19.28
C ALA A 51 7.70 -15.20 17.88
N ASP A 52 8.93 -15.50 17.49
CA ASP A 52 9.16 -16.30 16.29
C ASP A 52 9.04 -17.78 16.65
N ALA A 53 8.39 -18.57 15.77
CA ALA A 53 8.28 -20.00 15.92
C ALA A 53 9.68 -20.64 16.02
N ASP A 54 9.76 -21.76 16.76
CA ASP A 54 10.99 -22.47 17.05
C ASP A 54 12.02 -21.67 17.87
N THR A 55 11.60 -20.57 18.51
CA THR A 55 12.42 -19.81 19.47
C THR A 55 11.78 -19.81 20.85
N ALA A 56 12.61 -19.70 21.89
CA ALA A 56 12.10 -19.61 23.26
C ALA A 56 11.32 -18.30 23.44
N ILE A 57 10.23 -18.36 24.20
CA ILE A 57 9.29 -17.24 24.34
C ILE A 57 9.56 -16.58 25.68
N ASP A 58 10.02 -15.33 25.64
CA ASP A 58 10.19 -14.51 26.82
C ASP A 58 8.82 -14.13 27.38
N LEU A 59 8.63 -14.32 28.69
CA LEU A 59 7.41 -13.97 29.39
C LEU A 59 7.65 -12.70 30.20
N PRO A 60 6.62 -11.85 30.39
CA PRO A 60 6.73 -10.71 31.28
C PRO A 60 7.24 -11.12 32.67
N ALA A 61 8.14 -10.32 33.25
CA ALA A 61 8.81 -10.64 34.51
C ALA A 61 7.83 -10.81 35.70
N ASP A 62 6.66 -10.20 35.62
CA ASP A 62 5.58 -10.29 36.61
C ASP A 62 4.66 -11.53 36.39
N ALA A 63 4.82 -12.26 35.29
CA ALA A 63 4.01 -13.45 34.99
C ALA A 63 4.41 -14.59 35.94
N SER A 64 3.48 -15.10 36.75
CA SER A 64 3.71 -16.16 37.74
C SER A 64 2.54 -17.17 37.76
N GLY A 65 2.78 -18.39 38.23
CA GLY A 65 1.76 -19.46 38.28
C GLY A 65 1.87 -20.55 37.21
N ALA A 66 0.85 -21.40 37.08
CA ALA A 66 0.82 -22.45 36.06
C ALA A 66 0.65 -21.85 34.66
N VAL A 67 1.20 -22.51 33.64
CA VAL A 67 1.06 -22.10 32.24
C VAL A 67 0.10 -23.04 31.52
N GLU A 68 -0.90 -22.49 30.87
CA GLU A 68 -1.79 -23.20 29.95
C GLU A 68 -1.84 -22.46 28.61
N LEU A 69 -1.63 -23.19 27.53
CA LEU A 69 -1.63 -22.66 26.17
C LEU A 69 -2.78 -23.31 25.40
N HIS A 70 -3.65 -22.48 24.83
CA HIS A 70 -4.74 -22.88 23.94
C HIS A 70 -4.38 -22.44 22.53
N PHE A 71 -4.14 -23.41 21.66
CA PHE A 71 -3.81 -23.16 20.27
C PHE A 71 -5.07 -22.75 19.49
N GLU A 72 -4.86 -22.02 18.39
CA GLU A 72 -5.93 -21.54 17.50
C GLU A 72 -6.72 -22.69 16.87
N ASP A 73 -6.04 -23.82 16.64
CA ASP A 73 -6.58 -25.06 16.07
C ASP A 73 -7.41 -25.88 17.08
N GLY A 74 -7.56 -25.39 18.32
CA GLY A 74 -8.27 -26.06 19.41
C GLY A 74 -7.41 -26.97 20.29
N GLY A 75 -6.13 -27.15 19.96
CA GLY A 75 -5.18 -27.91 20.79
C GLY A 75 -4.87 -27.22 22.13
N ARG A 76 -4.32 -27.98 23.08
CA ARG A 76 -3.86 -27.44 24.38
C ARG A 76 -2.51 -28.00 24.79
N ALA A 77 -1.74 -27.20 25.51
CA ALA A 77 -0.46 -27.59 26.10
C ALA A 77 -0.24 -26.91 27.47
N THR A 78 0.59 -27.50 28.32
CA THR A 78 1.00 -26.94 29.62
C THR A 78 2.52 -26.87 29.72
N PRO A 79 3.18 -26.05 28.88
CA PRO A 79 4.63 -25.99 28.82
C PRO A 79 5.22 -25.54 30.16
N LYS A 80 6.33 -26.16 30.56
CA LYS A 80 7.08 -25.73 31.75
C LYS A 80 8.10 -24.68 31.36
N ARG A 81 8.25 -23.67 32.22
CA ARG A 81 9.27 -22.64 32.06
C ARG A 81 10.68 -23.20 32.26
N ASP A 82 11.64 -22.66 31.53
CA ASP A 82 13.06 -22.94 31.73
C ASP A 82 13.62 -22.17 32.95
N ALA A 83 14.91 -22.34 33.24
CA ALA A 83 15.57 -21.67 34.38
C ALA A 83 15.61 -20.13 34.26
N ARG A 84 15.38 -19.57 33.08
CA ARG A 84 15.27 -18.12 32.82
C ARG A 84 13.83 -17.63 32.92
N GLY A 85 12.86 -18.53 33.10
CA GLY A 85 11.44 -18.19 33.13
C GLY A 85 10.76 -18.20 31.75
N TRP A 86 11.48 -18.59 30.69
CA TRP A 86 10.97 -18.58 29.32
C TRP A 86 10.18 -19.85 29.01
N LEU A 87 9.23 -19.76 28.07
CA LEU A 87 8.60 -20.97 27.52
C LEU A 87 9.53 -21.62 26.49
N PRO A 88 9.50 -22.97 26.39
CA PRO A 88 10.24 -23.68 25.36
C PRO A 88 9.78 -23.26 23.96
N PRO A 89 10.62 -23.45 22.93
CA PRO A 89 10.24 -23.26 21.54
C PRO A 89 8.94 -23.97 21.16
N LEU A 90 8.13 -23.29 20.35
CA LEU A 90 6.87 -23.80 19.81
C LEU A 90 6.85 -23.65 18.28
N ASP A 91 6.43 -24.70 17.59
CA ASP A 91 6.47 -24.85 16.12
C ASP A 91 5.10 -24.62 15.45
N ARG A 92 4.21 -23.90 16.12
CA ARG A 92 2.83 -23.66 15.67
C ARG A 92 2.59 -22.18 15.38
N PRO A 93 2.81 -21.68 14.16
CA PRO A 93 2.47 -20.32 13.83
C PRO A 93 0.95 -20.04 13.93
N GLY A 94 0.58 -18.86 14.43
CA GLY A 94 -0.82 -18.45 14.58
C GLY A 94 -1.06 -17.55 15.79
N TYR A 95 -2.33 -17.35 16.13
CA TYR A 95 -2.76 -16.56 17.29
C TYR A 95 -3.34 -17.49 18.34
N HIS A 96 -2.70 -17.54 19.50
CA HIS A 96 -3.02 -18.46 20.57
C HIS A 96 -3.43 -17.70 21.81
N ARG A 97 -4.10 -18.40 22.73
CA ARG A 97 -4.42 -17.87 24.05
C ARG A 97 -3.49 -18.50 25.06
N LEU A 98 -2.68 -17.67 25.71
CA LEU A 98 -1.77 -18.09 26.76
C LEU A 98 -2.33 -17.65 28.12
N LEU A 99 -2.41 -18.57 29.06
CA LEU A 99 -2.77 -18.31 30.46
C LEU A 99 -1.52 -18.53 31.33
N VAL A 100 -1.19 -17.56 32.16
CA VAL A 100 -0.12 -17.66 33.16
C VAL A 100 -0.69 -17.26 34.51
N GLY A 101 -0.94 -18.25 35.38
CA GLY A 101 -1.75 -18.06 36.58
C GLY A 101 -3.16 -17.61 36.20
N ASP A 102 -3.59 -16.47 36.73
CA ASP A 102 -4.92 -15.89 36.44
C ASP A 102 -4.90 -14.89 35.27
N ARG A 103 -3.72 -14.64 34.67
CA ARG A 103 -3.57 -13.64 33.60
C ARG A 103 -3.64 -14.30 32.23
N ALA A 104 -4.45 -13.71 31.35
CA ALA A 104 -4.56 -14.11 29.96
C ALA A 104 -3.74 -13.19 29.05
N TYR A 105 -3.18 -13.78 28.00
CA TYR A 105 -2.43 -13.11 26.94
C TYR A 105 -2.90 -13.63 25.58
N THR A 106 -2.87 -12.75 24.58
CA THR A 106 -2.85 -13.17 23.18
C THR A 106 -1.39 -13.43 22.80
N LEU A 107 -1.09 -14.62 22.29
CA LEU A 107 0.25 -14.99 21.85
C LEU A 107 0.26 -15.19 20.33
N ALA A 108 0.94 -14.32 19.59
CA ALA A 108 1.22 -14.50 18.18
C ALA A 108 2.56 -15.22 17.98
N LEU A 109 2.52 -16.42 17.39
CA LEU A 109 3.71 -17.13 16.95
C LEU A 109 3.88 -16.93 15.45
N ALA A 110 4.95 -16.27 15.04
CA ALA A 110 5.20 -15.97 13.64
C ALA A 110 6.17 -16.96 13.00
N PRO A 111 6.00 -17.32 11.72
CA PRO A 111 7.07 -17.98 11.00
C PRO A 111 8.29 -17.05 10.95
N ARG A 112 9.49 -17.63 11.02
CA ARG A 112 10.74 -16.84 11.00
C ARG A 112 10.94 -16.10 9.68
N ARG A 113 10.37 -16.61 8.59
CA ARG A 113 10.46 -16.06 7.24
C ARG A 113 9.08 -16.10 6.57
N CYS A 114 8.78 -15.07 5.79
CA CYS A 114 7.67 -15.03 4.85
C CYS A 114 7.90 -16.03 3.69
N PRO A 115 6.86 -16.36 2.91
CA PRO A 115 7.00 -17.15 1.69
C PRO A 115 8.07 -16.57 0.75
N GLU A 116 8.92 -17.46 0.23
CA GLU A 116 10.00 -17.05 -0.66
C GLU A 116 9.45 -16.66 -2.05
N PRO A 117 10.02 -15.62 -2.68
CA PRO A 117 9.69 -15.29 -4.06
C PRO A 117 10.23 -16.35 -5.03
N PRO A 118 9.62 -16.49 -6.22
CA PRO A 118 10.21 -17.33 -7.26
C PRO A 118 11.56 -16.77 -7.69
N PRO A 119 12.60 -17.62 -7.84
CA PRO A 119 13.93 -17.16 -8.14
C PRO A 119 13.99 -16.53 -9.53
N ARG A 120 14.81 -15.50 -9.65
CA ARG A 120 15.15 -14.81 -10.90
C ARG A 120 13.96 -14.34 -11.74
N SER A 121 12.72 -14.31 -11.28
CA SER A 121 11.54 -13.97 -12.10
C SER A 121 11.42 -12.47 -12.44
N TRP A 122 10.49 -12.12 -13.35
CA TRP A 122 10.08 -10.73 -13.62
C TRP A 122 8.56 -10.54 -13.56
N GLY A 123 8.14 -9.30 -13.38
CA GLY A 123 6.74 -8.87 -13.44
C GLY A 123 6.59 -7.42 -13.91
N ALA A 124 5.35 -7.02 -14.15
CA ALA A 124 5.01 -5.64 -14.50
C ALA A 124 4.27 -4.95 -13.36
N ALA A 125 4.33 -3.63 -13.29
CA ALA A 125 3.48 -2.81 -12.42
C ALA A 125 2.48 -1.99 -13.27
N VAL A 126 1.20 -1.98 -12.88
CA VAL A 126 0.13 -1.28 -13.59
C VAL A 126 -0.76 -0.47 -12.64
N GLN A 127 -1.25 0.66 -13.13
CA GLN A 127 -2.37 1.38 -12.51
C GLN A 127 -3.67 0.85 -13.10
N ILE A 128 -4.53 0.21 -12.30
CA ILE A 128 -5.75 -0.44 -12.83
C ILE A 128 -6.62 0.53 -13.66
N PRO A 129 -6.89 1.77 -13.20
CA PRO A 129 -7.69 2.71 -13.97
C PRO A 129 -7.08 3.10 -15.33
N ALA A 130 -5.76 3.01 -15.47
CA ALA A 130 -5.06 3.33 -16.71
C ALA A 130 -5.21 2.25 -17.78
N LEU A 131 -5.52 1.00 -17.38
CA LEU A 131 -5.70 -0.11 -18.31
C LEU A 131 -6.84 0.17 -19.30
N GLN A 132 -6.70 -0.35 -20.51
CA GLN A 132 -7.79 -0.38 -21.49
C GLN A 132 -8.23 -1.82 -21.71
N SER A 133 -9.54 -2.04 -21.63
CA SER A 133 -10.18 -3.27 -22.05
C SER A 133 -10.37 -3.31 -23.57
N ARG A 134 -10.59 -4.51 -24.12
CA ARG A 134 -10.95 -4.70 -25.54
C ARG A 134 -12.18 -3.89 -25.95
N GLU A 135 -13.19 -3.86 -25.10
CA GLU A 135 -14.31 -2.92 -25.25
C GLU A 135 -13.93 -1.58 -24.64
N ARG A 136 -14.22 -0.49 -25.34
CA ARG A 136 -13.82 0.85 -24.88
C ARG A 136 -14.62 1.26 -23.64
N ARG A 137 -13.93 1.57 -22.54
CA ARG A 137 -14.48 2.05 -21.26
C ARG A 137 -13.81 3.34 -20.81
N ALA A 138 -14.47 4.11 -19.94
CA ALA A 138 -13.95 5.37 -19.43
C ALA A 138 -12.62 5.22 -18.67
N PHE A 139 -12.46 4.11 -17.95
CA PHE A 139 -11.24 3.72 -17.22
C PHE A 139 -11.22 2.18 -17.07
N GLY A 140 -10.05 1.62 -16.76
CA GLY A 140 -9.87 0.19 -16.52
C GLY A 140 -10.50 -0.25 -15.20
N ASP A 141 -11.13 -1.41 -15.21
CA ASP A 141 -11.79 -2.06 -14.07
C ASP A 141 -11.26 -3.50 -13.88
N ALA A 142 -11.92 -4.29 -13.04
CA ALA A 142 -11.51 -5.68 -12.79
C ALA A 142 -11.47 -6.53 -14.07
N GLY A 143 -12.34 -6.27 -15.06
CA GLY A 143 -12.33 -6.96 -16.34
C GLY A 143 -11.07 -6.61 -17.16
N ALA A 144 -10.71 -5.33 -17.21
CA ALA A 144 -9.45 -4.90 -17.83
C ALA A 144 -8.22 -5.49 -17.11
N LEU A 145 -8.28 -5.66 -15.79
CA LEU A 145 -7.21 -6.30 -15.02
C LEU A 145 -7.09 -7.80 -15.35
N VAL A 146 -8.19 -8.52 -15.54
CA VAL A 146 -8.17 -9.91 -16.03
C VAL A 146 -7.45 -9.98 -17.38
N GLU A 147 -7.85 -9.15 -18.35
CA GLU A 147 -7.22 -9.11 -19.67
C GLU A 147 -5.72 -8.79 -19.60
N ALA A 148 -5.32 -7.86 -18.73
CA ALA A 148 -3.92 -7.50 -18.53
C ALA A 148 -3.13 -8.66 -17.89
N ALA A 149 -3.66 -9.31 -16.85
CA ALA A 149 -3.02 -10.43 -16.20
C ALA A 149 -2.79 -11.60 -17.17
N GLU A 150 -3.78 -11.94 -17.98
CA GLU A 150 -3.62 -12.97 -19.00
C GLU A 150 -2.55 -12.61 -20.05
N ALA A 151 -2.55 -11.35 -20.52
CA ALA A 151 -1.62 -10.88 -21.53
C ALA A 151 -0.17 -10.88 -21.03
N PHE A 152 0.08 -10.35 -19.82
CA PHE A 152 1.41 -10.38 -19.21
C PHE A 152 1.87 -11.81 -18.89
N GLY A 153 0.97 -12.67 -18.43
CA GLY A 153 1.28 -14.08 -18.19
C GLY A 153 1.67 -14.81 -19.48
N ARG A 154 1.01 -14.52 -20.61
CA ARG A 154 1.41 -15.05 -21.93
C ARG A 154 2.77 -14.52 -22.39
N ALA A 155 3.13 -13.31 -21.99
CA ALA A 155 4.42 -12.69 -22.31
C ALA A 155 5.58 -13.14 -21.40
N GLY A 156 5.32 -14.02 -20.42
CA GLY A 156 6.36 -14.59 -19.55
C GLY A 156 6.51 -13.92 -18.18
N ALA A 157 5.65 -12.96 -17.82
CA ALA A 157 5.67 -12.40 -16.47
C ALA A 157 5.18 -13.41 -15.42
N HIS A 158 5.78 -13.38 -14.23
CA HIS A 158 5.41 -14.21 -13.08
C HIS A 158 4.61 -13.42 -12.03
N ALA A 159 4.53 -12.10 -12.16
CA ALA A 159 3.82 -11.23 -11.26
C ALA A 159 3.23 -10.01 -11.98
N LEU A 160 2.13 -9.48 -11.45
CA LEU A 160 1.55 -8.19 -11.84
C LEU A 160 1.28 -7.36 -10.58
N ALA A 161 2.12 -6.37 -10.31
CA ALA A 161 1.88 -5.41 -9.24
C ALA A 161 0.80 -4.42 -9.66
N ILE A 162 -0.15 -4.16 -8.77
CA ILE A 162 -1.31 -3.32 -9.05
C ILE A 162 -1.37 -2.15 -8.08
N SER A 163 -1.87 -1.01 -8.57
CA SER A 163 -2.25 0.13 -7.71
C SER A 163 -3.17 -0.31 -6.56
N PRO A 164 -3.14 0.36 -5.40
CA PRO A 164 -4.02 0.02 -4.30
C PRO A 164 -5.50 -0.02 -4.71
N THR A 165 -6.21 -1.06 -4.27
CA THR A 165 -7.63 -1.28 -4.61
C THR A 165 -8.58 -0.81 -3.53
N HIS A 166 -8.08 -0.08 -2.52
CA HIS A 166 -8.84 0.35 -1.33
C HIS A 166 -10.10 1.13 -1.68
N ALA A 167 -11.11 1.05 -0.82
CA ALA A 167 -12.34 1.81 -0.99
C ALA A 167 -12.06 3.31 -0.90
N LEU A 168 -12.45 4.04 -1.94
CA LEU A 168 -12.35 5.50 -2.01
C LEU A 168 -13.69 6.14 -1.62
N PHE A 169 -14.05 7.26 -2.23
CA PHE A 169 -15.27 8.02 -1.97
C PHE A 169 -16.15 8.06 -3.22
N PRO A 170 -17.08 7.10 -3.42
CA PRO A 170 -17.91 7.06 -4.62
C PRO A 170 -18.76 8.34 -4.82
N ALA A 171 -19.14 9.00 -3.73
CA ALA A 171 -19.90 10.24 -3.76
C ALA A 171 -19.04 11.49 -3.99
N ASP A 172 -17.71 11.39 -3.86
CA ASP A 172 -16.75 12.47 -4.15
C ASP A 172 -15.62 11.95 -5.04
N PRO A 173 -15.88 11.77 -6.34
CA PRO A 173 -14.92 11.19 -7.28
C PRO A 173 -13.74 12.10 -7.59
N THR A 174 -13.65 13.30 -7.02
CA THR A 174 -12.44 14.14 -7.10
C THR A 174 -11.30 13.57 -6.24
N ARG A 175 -11.62 12.65 -5.31
CA ARG A 175 -10.67 11.98 -4.41
C ARG A 175 -10.28 10.62 -4.96
N PHE A 176 -9.60 10.66 -6.11
CA PHE A 176 -9.23 9.48 -6.88
C PHE A 176 -7.83 8.94 -6.58
N SER A 177 -7.09 9.55 -5.64
CA SER A 177 -5.79 9.01 -5.20
C SER A 177 -5.99 7.67 -4.48
N PRO A 178 -5.36 6.57 -4.93
CA PRO A 178 -5.47 5.27 -4.27
C PRO A 178 -4.78 5.22 -2.89
N TYR A 179 -4.00 6.26 -2.55
CA TYR A 179 -3.25 6.39 -1.30
C TYR A 179 -3.96 7.21 -0.21
N ALA A 180 -5.15 7.78 -0.51
CA ALA A 180 -6.01 8.43 0.48
C ALA A 180 -7.38 7.75 0.57
N PRO A 181 -7.44 6.44 0.88
CA PRO A 181 -8.70 5.70 0.86
C PRO A 181 -9.61 6.06 2.03
N SER A 182 -10.91 5.85 1.84
CA SER A 182 -11.92 5.91 2.90
C SER A 182 -11.71 4.79 3.94
N THR A 183 -11.27 3.61 3.48
CA THR A 183 -10.86 2.49 4.33
C THR A 183 -10.00 1.51 3.53
N ARG A 184 -9.09 0.82 4.23
CA ARG A 184 -8.23 -0.25 3.68
C ARG A 184 -8.82 -1.66 3.83
N LEU A 185 -10.04 -1.77 4.39
CA LEU A 185 -10.72 -3.06 4.61
C LEU A 185 -11.56 -3.52 3.41
N PHE A 186 -11.88 -2.60 2.50
CA PHE A 186 -12.83 -2.78 1.41
C PHE A 186 -12.26 -2.20 0.11
N HIS A 187 -12.97 -2.39 -1.00
CA HIS A 187 -12.43 -2.10 -2.33
C HIS A 187 -13.09 -0.89 -3.01
N ASN A 188 -12.38 -0.26 -3.96
CA ASN A 188 -12.93 0.78 -4.81
C ASN A 188 -14.02 0.19 -5.72
N VAL A 189 -15.28 0.43 -5.37
CA VAL A 189 -16.45 -0.09 -6.08
C VAL A 189 -16.55 0.37 -7.53
N LEU A 190 -15.88 1.47 -7.91
CA LEU A 190 -15.87 1.92 -9.29
C LEU A 190 -15.14 0.92 -10.22
N LEU A 191 -14.24 0.10 -9.68
CA LEU A 191 -13.51 -0.95 -10.41
C LEU A 191 -14.31 -2.26 -10.56
N ALA A 192 -15.53 -2.32 -10.06
CA ALA A 192 -16.37 -3.50 -10.18
C ALA A 192 -16.78 -3.75 -11.65
N ASP A 193 -16.76 -5.03 -12.06
CA ASP A 193 -17.20 -5.48 -13.38
C ASP A 193 -18.54 -6.23 -13.30
N PRO A 194 -19.69 -5.59 -13.64
CA PRO A 194 -20.99 -6.26 -13.66
C PRO A 194 -21.15 -7.26 -14.81
N GLY A 195 -20.19 -7.35 -15.74
CA GLY A 195 -20.11 -8.44 -16.72
C GLY A 195 -20.03 -9.82 -16.04
N LEU A 196 -19.42 -9.91 -14.85
CA LEU A 196 -19.31 -11.14 -14.06
C LEU A 196 -20.65 -11.73 -13.60
N ILE A 197 -21.71 -10.91 -13.60
CA ILE A 197 -23.08 -11.34 -13.28
C ILE A 197 -24.00 -11.32 -14.51
N GLY A 198 -23.43 -11.21 -15.71
CA GLY A 198 -24.17 -11.19 -16.98
C GLY A 198 -24.77 -9.83 -17.33
N VAL A 199 -24.33 -8.74 -16.71
CA VAL A 199 -24.81 -7.38 -17.00
C VAL A 199 -23.61 -6.50 -17.42
N PRO A 200 -23.05 -6.72 -18.63
CA PRO A 200 -21.86 -5.99 -19.07
C PRO A 200 -22.14 -4.50 -19.22
N LEU A 201 -21.11 -3.70 -18.95
CA LEU A 201 -21.19 -2.25 -19.13
C LEU A 201 -21.28 -1.88 -20.61
N PRO A 202 -21.98 -0.79 -20.97
CA PRO A 202 -21.95 -0.28 -22.33
C PRO A 202 -20.58 0.34 -22.68
N PRO A 203 -20.22 0.43 -23.96
CA PRO A 203 -19.06 1.20 -24.40
C PRO A 203 -19.17 2.67 -24.00
N ALA A 204 -18.05 3.28 -23.59
CA ALA A 204 -18.00 4.67 -23.18
C ALA A 204 -16.88 5.45 -23.90
N PRO A 205 -16.99 6.79 -24.04
CA PRO A 205 -15.88 7.63 -24.46
C PRO A 205 -14.68 7.42 -23.53
N ALA A 206 -13.49 7.45 -24.11
CA ALA A 206 -12.28 7.20 -23.37
C ALA A 206 -11.18 8.18 -23.81
N PRO A 207 -11.24 9.42 -23.31
CA PRO A 207 -10.21 10.44 -23.57
C PRO A 207 -8.84 9.99 -23.05
N PRO A 208 -7.73 10.67 -23.39
CA PRO A 208 -6.39 10.31 -22.88
C PRO A 208 -6.23 10.44 -21.37
N LEU A 209 -6.98 11.36 -20.75
CA LEU A 209 -7.07 11.54 -19.31
C LEU A 209 -8.46 11.09 -18.83
N ILE A 210 -8.53 10.39 -17.71
CA ILE A 210 -9.76 10.00 -17.04
C ILE A 210 -10.41 11.26 -16.47
N GLU A 211 -11.67 11.47 -16.83
CA GLU A 211 -12.51 12.55 -16.30
C GLU A 211 -13.38 11.99 -15.17
N TRP A 212 -12.76 11.80 -14.00
CA TRP A 212 -13.29 11.05 -12.85
C TRP A 212 -14.70 11.47 -12.44
N GLU A 213 -15.01 12.77 -12.39
CA GLU A 213 -16.34 13.24 -11.99
C GLU A 213 -17.46 12.70 -12.89
N SER A 214 -17.26 12.77 -14.21
CA SER A 214 -18.25 12.29 -15.18
C SER A 214 -18.28 10.76 -15.22
N ALA A 215 -17.11 10.13 -15.23
CA ALA A 215 -16.96 8.70 -15.38
C ALA A 215 -17.47 7.92 -14.16
N ALA A 216 -17.22 8.42 -12.94
CA ALA A 216 -17.70 7.79 -11.71
C ALA A 216 -19.22 7.90 -11.57
N ARG A 217 -19.80 9.06 -11.90
CA ARG A 217 -21.26 9.26 -11.89
C ARG A 217 -21.95 8.29 -12.85
N GLU A 218 -21.44 8.17 -14.07
CA GLU A 218 -21.98 7.23 -15.05
C GLU A 218 -21.80 5.79 -14.60
N ARG A 219 -20.61 5.43 -14.09
CA ARG A 219 -20.33 4.09 -13.55
C ARG A 219 -21.30 3.71 -12.43
N LEU A 220 -21.57 4.61 -11.47
CA LEU A 220 -22.50 4.33 -10.38
C LEU A 220 -23.94 4.13 -10.87
N GLN A 221 -24.38 4.87 -11.88
CA GLN A 221 -25.69 4.66 -12.50
C GLN A 221 -25.78 3.28 -13.18
N GLN A 222 -24.73 2.89 -13.90
CA GLN A 222 -24.65 1.59 -14.55
C GLN A 222 -24.62 0.45 -13.53
N LEU A 223 -23.85 0.61 -12.44
CA LEU A 223 -23.79 -0.35 -11.34
C LEU A 223 -25.13 -0.46 -10.61
N ARG A 224 -25.88 0.65 -10.46
CA ARG A 224 -27.24 0.61 -9.92
C ARG A 224 -28.17 -0.22 -10.81
N GLY A 225 -28.12 0.00 -12.12
CA GLY A 225 -28.86 -0.84 -13.08
C GLY A 225 -28.46 -2.33 -12.99
N ALA A 226 -27.17 -2.63 -12.81
CA ALA A 226 -26.70 -4.00 -12.63
C ALA A 226 -27.19 -4.65 -11.33
N TYR A 227 -27.27 -3.89 -10.24
CA TYR A 227 -27.89 -4.34 -8.99
C TYR A 227 -29.39 -4.64 -9.15
N ASP A 228 -30.12 -3.80 -9.88
CA ASP A 228 -31.55 -4.00 -10.14
C ASP A 228 -31.79 -5.25 -11.00
N LEU A 229 -30.95 -5.46 -12.02
CA LEU A 229 -31.01 -6.61 -12.93
C LEU A 229 -30.35 -7.89 -12.39
N ALA A 230 -29.71 -7.85 -11.22
CA ALA A 230 -29.01 -9.00 -10.66
C ALA A 230 -29.96 -10.19 -10.46
N GLY A 231 -29.60 -11.33 -11.05
CA GLY A 231 -30.33 -12.58 -10.89
C GLY A 231 -30.24 -13.16 -9.47
N GLU A 232 -31.06 -14.18 -9.19
CA GLU A 232 -31.17 -14.79 -7.85
C GLU A 232 -29.82 -15.30 -7.31
N ALA A 233 -29.04 -15.98 -8.14
CA ALA A 233 -27.73 -16.51 -7.74
C ALA A 233 -26.76 -15.40 -7.29
N ALA A 234 -26.70 -14.28 -8.02
CA ALA A 234 -25.85 -13.14 -7.67
C ALA A 234 -26.34 -12.48 -6.36
N ARG A 235 -27.66 -12.30 -6.20
CA ARG A 235 -28.25 -11.76 -4.96
C ARG A 235 -27.95 -12.67 -3.76
N SER A 236 -28.08 -13.98 -3.90
CA SER A 236 -27.77 -14.94 -2.84
C SER A 236 -26.29 -14.93 -2.45
N ALA A 237 -25.38 -14.85 -3.43
CA ALA A 237 -23.95 -14.76 -3.19
C ALA A 237 -23.56 -13.46 -2.48
N ALA A 238 -24.09 -12.32 -2.93
CA ALA A 238 -23.88 -11.03 -2.29
C ALA A 238 -24.39 -11.02 -0.83
N LEU A 239 -25.55 -11.62 -0.57
CA LEU A 239 -26.08 -11.75 0.80
C LEU A 239 -25.20 -12.66 1.68
N ALA A 240 -24.63 -13.72 1.12
CA ALA A 240 -23.69 -14.58 1.85
C ALA A 240 -22.39 -13.84 2.18
N PHE A 241 -21.82 -13.12 1.22
CA PHE A 241 -20.67 -12.23 1.43
C PHE A 241 -20.98 -11.18 2.50
N ARG A 242 -22.15 -10.54 2.42
CA ARG A 242 -22.58 -9.54 3.40
C ARG A 242 -22.62 -10.09 4.82
N ARG A 243 -23.17 -11.30 5.01
CA ARG A 243 -23.16 -12.00 6.31
C ARG A 243 -21.75 -12.36 6.78
N GLN A 244 -20.88 -12.80 5.87
CA GLN A 244 -19.50 -13.18 6.20
C GLN A 244 -18.65 -11.98 6.62
N ARG A 245 -18.78 -10.84 5.94
CA ARG A 245 -18.03 -9.61 6.24
C ARG A 245 -18.61 -8.83 7.42
N GLY A 246 -19.87 -9.07 7.76
CA GLY A 246 -20.48 -8.66 9.03
C GLY A 246 -20.46 -7.16 9.28
N VAL A 247 -20.23 -6.79 10.55
CA VAL A 247 -20.37 -5.42 11.06
C VAL A 247 -19.49 -4.41 10.31
N ALA A 248 -18.27 -4.78 9.93
CA ALA A 248 -17.36 -3.89 9.22
C ALA A 248 -17.93 -3.48 7.85
N LEU A 249 -18.50 -4.43 7.10
CA LEU A 249 -19.09 -4.13 5.79
C LEU A 249 -20.38 -3.33 5.94
N GLU A 250 -21.20 -3.65 6.95
CA GLU A 250 -22.39 -2.86 7.26
C GLU A 250 -22.03 -1.40 7.55
N ALA A 251 -21.02 -1.16 8.38
CA ALA A 251 -20.57 0.19 8.70
C ALA A 251 -20.10 0.94 7.44
N HIS A 252 -19.30 0.29 6.60
CA HIS A 252 -18.83 0.89 5.35
C HIS A 252 -19.96 1.18 4.35
N ALA A 253 -20.89 0.25 4.14
CA ALA A 253 -22.02 0.45 3.22
C ALA A 253 -22.99 1.55 3.72
N ARG A 254 -23.18 1.66 5.04
CA ARG A 254 -23.95 2.76 5.65
C ARG A 254 -23.27 4.10 5.45
N PHE A 255 -21.95 4.15 5.61
CA PHE A 255 -21.15 5.35 5.36
C PHE A 255 -21.32 5.82 3.92
N ASP A 256 -21.14 4.94 2.94
CA ASP A 256 -21.24 5.32 1.52
C ASP A 256 -22.65 5.81 1.16
N ALA A 257 -23.70 5.16 1.71
CA ALA A 257 -25.09 5.60 1.52
C ALA A 257 -25.34 6.98 2.14
N LEU A 258 -24.83 7.24 3.35
CA LEU A 258 -24.90 8.55 3.99
C LEU A 258 -24.10 9.60 3.22
N HIS A 259 -22.89 9.27 2.77
CA HIS A 259 -22.02 10.19 2.03
C HIS A 259 -22.64 10.59 0.70
N ALA A 260 -23.25 9.64 -0.02
CA ALA A 260 -24.00 9.92 -1.24
C ALA A 260 -25.18 10.87 -1.02
N ARG A 261 -25.79 10.85 0.18
CA ARG A 261 -26.95 11.68 0.52
C ARG A 261 -26.57 13.05 1.05
N LEU A 262 -25.58 13.10 1.94
CA LEU A 262 -25.19 14.29 2.71
C LEU A 262 -24.05 15.07 2.05
N GLY A 263 -23.23 14.43 1.22
CA GLY A 263 -22.03 15.02 0.64
C GLY A 263 -21.00 15.41 1.70
N GLY A 264 -20.26 16.49 1.44
CA GLY A 264 -19.18 16.97 2.30
C GLY A 264 -17.85 16.25 2.06
N ARG A 265 -16.77 16.77 2.66
CA ARG A 265 -15.43 16.19 2.55
C ARG A 265 -15.25 14.94 3.41
N GLY A 266 -16.16 14.70 4.34
CA GLY A 266 -16.14 13.55 5.23
C GLY A 266 -17.26 13.65 6.24
N TRP A 267 -17.38 12.64 7.10
CA TRP A 267 -18.42 12.59 8.13
C TRP A 267 -18.37 13.77 9.09
N GLN A 268 -17.22 14.44 9.25
CA GLN A 268 -17.05 15.64 10.08
C GLN A 268 -17.92 16.81 9.63
N ASP A 269 -18.22 16.90 8.33
CA ASP A 269 -19.06 17.96 7.76
C ASP A 269 -20.56 17.65 7.90
N TRP A 270 -20.93 16.45 8.34
CA TRP A 270 -22.34 16.05 8.50
C TRP A 270 -22.96 16.68 9.76
N PRO A 271 -24.30 16.81 9.81
CA PRO A 271 -24.98 17.17 11.05
C PRO A 271 -24.57 16.25 12.21
N SER A 272 -24.44 16.79 13.42
CA SER A 272 -23.85 16.09 14.57
C SER A 272 -24.50 14.75 14.90
N ASN A 273 -25.80 14.61 14.64
CA ASN A 273 -26.54 13.37 14.83
C ASN A 273 -26.20 12.28 13.81
N TYR A 274 -25.47 12.56 12.71
CA TYR A 274 -24.96 11.55 11.77
C TYR A 274 -23.47 11.24 11.96
N GLN A 275 -22.77 11.97 12.83
CA GLN A 275 -21.33 11.76 13.07
C GLN A 275 -21.03 10.53 13.93
N ASP A 276 -22.01 10.07 14.70
CA ASP A 276 -21.96 8.83 15.47
C ASP A 276 -22.70 7.72 14.70
N PRO A 277 -22.01 6.63 14.28
CA PRO A 277 -22.62 5.54 13.52
C PRO A 277 -23.70 4.76 14.30
N THR A 278 -23.79 4.94 15.62
CA THR A 278 -24.76 4.28 16.50
C THR A 278 -25.96 5.14 16.86
N SER A 279 -26.03 6.38 16.36
CA SER A 279 -27.10 7.31 16.71
C SER A 279 -28.48 6.85 16.20
N GLU A 280 -29.54 7.31 16.86
CA GLU A 280 -30.92 7.09 16.40
C GLU A 280 -31.17 7.63 14.99
N ALA A 281 -30.51 8.73 14.61
CA ALA A 281 -30.67 9.31 13.27
C ALA A 281 -30.05 8.42 12.19
N VAL A 282 -28.88 7.82 12.45
CA VAL A 282 -28.27 6.84 11.55
C VAL A 282 -29.13 5.58 11.47
N ILE A 283 -29.61 5.06 12.60
CA ILE A 283 -30.49 3.88 12.63
C ILE A 283 -31.76 4.11 11.79
N ARG A 284 -32.41 5.27 11.95
CA ARG A 284 -33.60 5.64 11.16
C ARG A 284 -33.26 5.78 9.68
N PHE A 285 -32.17 6.47 9.34
CA PHE A 285 -31.73 6.61 7.96
C PHE A 285 -31.53 5.24 7.30
N VAL A 286 -30.85 4.31 7.97
CA VAL A 286 -30.60 2.96 7.46
C VAL A 286 -31.91 2.18 7.26
N ALA A 287 -32.90 2.36 8.14
CA ALA A 287 -34.21 1.74 7.97
C ALA A 287 -34.98 2.30 6.76
N GLU A 288 -34.91 3.62 6.54
CA GLU A 288 -35.57 4.32 5.42
C GLU A 288 -34.85 4.08 4.08
N HIS A 289 -33.54 3.84 4.11
CA HIS A 289 -32.66 3.69 2.94
C HIS A 289 -32.01 2.30 2.86
N ALA A 290 -32.72 1.26 3.31
CA ALA A 290 -32.17 -0.09 3.41
C ALA A 290 -31.69 -0.67 2.05
N ASP A 291 -32.35 -0.28 0.96
CA ASP A 291 -31.97 -0.70 -0.40
C ASP A 291 -30.68 -0.02 -0.87
N ASP A 292 -30.45 1.25 -0.54
CA ASP A 292 -29.20 1.95 -0.87
C ASP A 292 -28.02 1.35 -0.10
N VAL A 293 -28.21 1.00 1.18
CA VAL A 293 -27.19 0.30 1.97
C VAL A 293 -26.92 -1.10 1.40
N ALA A 294 -27.97 -1.83 0.97
CA ALA A 294 -27.82 -3.13 0.32
C ALA A 294 -27.08 -3.03 -1.02
N PHE A 295 -27.33 -1.95 -1.78
CA PHE A 295 -26.62 -1.65 -3.01
C PHE A 295 -25.12 -1.49 -2.78
N TYR A 296 -24.67 -0.65 -1.84
CA TYR A 296 -23.23 -0.51 -1.55
C TYR A 296 -22.58 -1.79 -1.04
N ALA A 297 -23.28 -2.59 -0.22
CA ALA A 297 -22.80 -3.90 0.19
C ALA A 297 -22.67 -4.88 -0.99
N PHE A 298 -23.60 -4.83 -1.95
CA PHE A 298 -23.54 -5.60 -3.19
C PHE A 298 -22.35 -5.19 -4.07
N LEU A 299 -22.05 -3.89 -4.16
CA LEU A 299 -20.90 -3.41 -4.93
C LEU A 299 -19.57 -3.92 -4.35
N GLN A 300 -19.44 -3.98 -3.03
CA GLN A 300 -18.26 -4.53 -2.37
C GLN A 300 -18.07 -6.02 -2.70
N TRP A 301 -19.16 -6.81 -2.72
CA TRP A 301 -19.10 -8.19 -3.18
C TRP A 301 -18.67 -8.29 -4.65
N LEU A 302 -19.20 -7.44 -5.53
CA LEU A 302 -18.86 -7.47 -6.95
C LEU A 302 -17.40 -7.07 -7.21
N ALA A 303 -16.88 -6.09 -6.48
CA ALA A 303 -15.47 -5.69 -6.52
C ALA A 303 -14.55 -6.83 -6.03
N ASP A 304 -14.90 -7.46 -4.90
CA ASP A 304 -14.20 -8.63 -4.35
C ASP A 304 -14.18 -9.80 -5.37
N LEU A 305 -15.32 -10.11 -5.99
CA LEU A 305 -15.42 -11.13 -7.04
C LEU A 305 -14.54 -10.80 -8.26
N GLY A 306 -14.46 -9.52 -8.64
CA GLY A 306 -13.61 -9.04 -9.72
C GLY A 306 -12.13 -9.29 -9.45
N LEU A 307 -11.65 -8.91 -8.26
CA LEU A 307 -10.25 -9.15 -7.84
C LEU A 307 -9.94 -10.65 -7.74
N ALA A 308 -10.85 -11.43 -7.16
CA ALA A 308 -10.72 -12.90 -7.12
C ALA A 308 -10.57 -13.50 -8.53
N THR A 309 -11.31 -12.96 -9.51
CA THR A 309 -11.27 -13.41 -10.90
C THR A 309 -9.96 -13.02 -11.58
N ALA A 310 -9.50 -11.80 -11.39
CA ALA A 310 -8.20 -11.35 -11.87
C ALA A 310 -7.04 -12.18 -11.31
N GLN A 311 -7.06 -12.50 -10.01
CA GLN A 311 -6.04 -13.34 -9.40
C GLN A 311 -6.05 -14.77 -9.96
N ARG A 312 -7.24 -15.37 -10.17
CA ARG A 312 -7.33 -16.68 -10.82
C ARG A 312 -6.74 -16.66 -12.23
N ALA A 313 -7.07 -15.65 -13.02
CA ALA A 313 -6.54 -15.48 -14.38
C ALA A 313 -5.02 -15.29 -14.38
N ALA A 314 -4.48 -14.48 -13.45
CA ALA A 314 -3.05 -14.31 -13.28
C ALA A 314 -2.36 -15.65 -12.96
N ARG A 315 -2.90 -16.40 -11.99
CA ARG A 315 -2.35 -17.69 -11.53
C ARG A 315 -2.36 -18.81 -12.57
N GLU A 316 -3.05 -18.66 -13.70
CA GLU A 316 -2.96 -19.63 -14.81
C GLU A 316 -1.53 -19.72 -15.40
N ARG A 317 -0.78 -18.61 -15.36
CA ARG A 317 0.57 -18.51 -15.96
C ARG A 317 1.61 -17.90 -15.03
N MET A 318 1.18 -17.13 -14.02
CA MET A 318 2.04 -16.41 -13.11
C MET A 318 2.26 -17.18 -11.80
N GLN A 319 3.53 -17.38 -11.41
CA GLN A 319 3.87 -18.06 -10.15
C GLN A 319 3.55 -17.23 -8.89
N VAL A 320 3.44 -15.91 -9.00
CA VAL A 320 2.96 -15.02 -7.93
C VAL A 320 1.53 -14.58 -8.21
N GLY A 321 1.21 -14.26 -9.46
CA GLY A 321 -0.06 -13.62 -9.81
C GLY A 321 -0.04 -12.14 -9.45
N LEU A 322 -1.13 -11.62 -8.91
CA LEU A 322 -1.23 -10.23 -8.48
C LEU A 322 -0.37 -9.98 -7.23
N ILE A 323 0.30 -8.82 -7.22
CA ILE A 323 0.89 -8.22 -6.02
C ILE A 323 0.04 -7.01 -5.65
N ALA A 324 -0.71 -7.12 -4.55
CA ALA A 324 -1.53 -6.02 -4.04
C ALA A 324 -0.65 -4.94 -3.40
N ASP A 325 -1.16 -3.71 -3.33
CA ASP A 325 -0.45 -2.58 -2.74
C ASP A 325 -1.23 -2.00 -1.56
N LEU A 326 -0.57 -1.97 -0.39
CA LEU A 326 -1.14 -1.51 0.87
C LEU A 326 -0.65 -0.09 1.17
N ALA A 327 -1.49 0.90 0.87
CA ALA A 327 -1.29 2.27 1.30
C ALA A 327 -1.03 2.40 2.81
N VAL A 328 -0.19 3.38 3.16
CA VAL A 328 0.27 3.65 4.53
C VAL A 328 -0.87 3.83 5.53
N GLY A 329 -1.91 4.56 5.11
CA GLY A 329 -3.00 4.97 5.97
C GLY A 329 -4.30 5.16 5.21
N MET A 330 -5.19 5.95 5.80
CA MET A 330 -6.52 6.23 5.27
C MET A 330 -6.94 7.64 5.63
N ASP A 331 -7.91 8.17 4.92
CA ASP A 331 -8.42 9.50 5.14
C ASP A 331 -9.25 9.58 6.43
N GLY A 332 -9.00 10.61 7.25
CA GLY A 332 -9.70 10.81 8.52
C GLY A 332 -11.20 11.10 8.39
N GLY A 333 -11.66 11.50 7.20
CA GLY A 333 -13.08 11.67 6.87
C GLY A 333 -13.75 10.42 6.27
N GLY A 334 -13.00 9.33 6.13
CA GLY A 334 -13.46 8.06 5.57
C GLY A 334 -14.32 7.20 6.50
N SER A 335 -14.82 6.10 5.95
CA SER A 335 -15.71 5.16 6.65
C SER A 335 -15.02 4.45 7.81
N HIS A 336 -13.70 4.23 7.75
CA HIS A 336 -12.96 3.65 8.87
C HIS A 336 -12.98 4.60 10.07
N ALA A 337 -12.65 5.87 9.86
CA ALA A 337 -12.66 6.89 10.90
C ALA A 337 -14.07 7.19 11.43
N TRP A 338 -15.09 7.05 10.60
CA TRP A 338 -16.48 7.16 11.04
C TRP A 338 -16.92 5.97 11.90
N GLY A 339 -16.60 4.74 11.48
CA GLY A 339 -17.06 3.50 12.13
C GLY A 339 -16.22 3.03 13.32
N ALA A 340 -14.93 3.37 13.34
CA ALA A 340 -13.94 2.85 14.29
C ALA A 340 -12.86 3.90 14.61
N ARG A 341 -13.29 5.12 14.96
CA ARG A 341 -12.42 6.27 15.23
C ARG A 341 -11.31 5.99 16.24
N ASP A 342 -11.63 5.23 17.28
CA ASP A 342 -10.73 4.92 18.40
C ASP A 342 -9.59 3.95 18.01
N GLU A 343 -9.59 3.44 16.77
CA GLU A 343 -8.48 2.65 16.20
C GLU A 343 -7.41 3.53 15.54
N LEU A 344 -7.66 4.83 15.35
CA LEU A 344 -6.84 5.73 14.53
C LEU A 344 -6.18 6.84 15.33
N LEU A 345 -5.09 7.39 14.79
CA LEU A 345 -4.42 8.60 15.27
C LEU A 345 -5.28 9.85 15.00
N THR A 346 -6.44 9.95 15.65
CA THR A 346 -7.43 11.01 15.42
C THR A 346 -6.88 12.38 15.82
N GLY A 347 -6.97 13.35 14.90
CA GLY A 347 -6.41 14.69 15.07
C GLY A 347 -4.91 14.80 14.75
N LEU A 348 -4.31 13.72 14.23
CA LEU A 348 -2.97 13.69 13.67
C LEU A 348 -3.03 13.22 12.21
N THR A 349 -2.17 13.77 11.38
CA THR A 349 -1.91 13.28 10.02
C THR A 349 -0.53 12.67 9.94
N VAL A 350 -0.31 11.83 8.93
CA VAL A 350 0.95 11.15 8.64
C VAL A 350 1.62 11.82 7.45
N GLY A 351 2.95 11.81 7.44
CA GLY A 351 3.74 12.37 6.37
C GLY A 351 5.18 11.90 6.38
N ALA A 352 6.05 12.77 5.88
CA ALA A 352 7.50 12.63 5.96
C ALA A 352 8.10 13.97 6.41
N PRO A 353 9.20 13.95 7.19
CA PRO A 353 9.93 15.17 7.49
C PRO A 353 10.55 15.77 6.21
N PRO A 354 11.02 17.03 6.27
CA PRO A 354 11.84 17.60 5.21
C PRO A 354 13.03 16.71 4.82
N ASP A 355 13.19 16.47 3.51
CA ASP A 355 14.28 15.67 2.94
C ASP A 355 14.78 16.26 1.59
N PRO A 356 15.90 15.77 1.03
CA PRO A 356 16.46 16.30 -0.23
C PRO A 356 15.56 16.17 -1.47
N LEU A 357 14.60 15.25 -1.49
CA LEU A 357 13.62 15.05 -2.58
C LEU A 357 12.37 15.92 -2.37
N GLY A 358 12.04 16.24 -1.11
CA GLY A 358 10.94 17.09 -0.66
C GLY A 358 11.40 18.05 0.44
N PRO A 359 12.02 19.21 0.09
CA PRO A 359 12.67 20.09 1.06
C PRO A 359 11.72 20.78 2.05
N ASP A 360 10.42 20.78 1.76
CA ASP A 360 9.39 21.32 2.67
C ASP A 360 8.71 20.21 3.52
N GLY A 361 9.16 18.95 3.37
CA GLY A 361 8.51 17.77 3.90
C GLY A 361 7.22 17.44 3.15
N GLN A 362 6.52 16.41 3.59
CA GLN A 362 5.24 16.00 3.01
C GLN A 362 4.22 15.77 4.12
N ASN A 363 3.03 16.34 3.98
CA ASN A 363 1.87 15.95 4.76
C ASN A 363 0.90 15.24 3.80
N TRP A 364 0.67 13.95 4.01
CA TRP A 364 -0.10 13.13 3.08
C TRP A 364 -1.61 13.27 3.28
N GLY A 365 -2.07 14.05 4.27
CA GLY A 365 -3.49 14.28 4.51
C GLY A 365 -4.26 13.04 4.99
N ILE A 366 -3.54 11.98 5.37
CA ILE A 366 -4.09 10.72 5.87
C ILE A 366 -3.75 10.52 7.35
N THR A 367 -4.55 9.71 8.04
CA THR A 367 -4.24 9.19 9.37
C THR A 367 -3.83 7.71 9.27
N ALA A 368 -3.38 7.12 10.37
CA ALA A 368 -2.98 5.72 10.44
C ALA A 368 -3.52 5.06 11.72
N LEU A 369 -3.32 3.73 11.82
CA LEU A 369 -3.67 2.97 13.02
C LEU A 369 -2.84 3.48 14.21
N ASP A 370 -3.50 3.71 15.34
CA ASP A 370 -2.86 4.14 16.58
C ASP A 370 -2.11 2.96 17.23
N PRO A 371 -0.80 3.08 17.55
CA PRO A 371 -0.03 2.00 18.17
C PRO A 371 -0.62 1.54 19.51
N PHE A 372 -1.21 2.42 20.32
CA PHE A 372 -1.83 2.05 21.58
C PHE A 372 -3.19 1.38 21.36
N ALA A 373 -3.96 1.83 20.38
CA ALA A 373 -5.20 1.16 20.00
C ALA A 373 -4.94 -0.24 19.44
N LEU A 374 -3.85 -0.42 18.69
CA LEU A 374 -3.40 -1.73 18.23
C LEU A 374 -3.13 -2.67 19.41
N GLU A 375 -2.39 -2.23 20.43
CA GLU A 375 -2.17 -3.04 21.64
C GLU A 375 -3.49 -3.37 22.35
N ARG A 376 -4.37 -2.37 22.57
CA ARG A 376 -5.69 -2.55 23.22
C ARG A 376 -6.60 -3.53 22.49
N THR A 377 -6.53 -3.55 21.16
CA THR A 377 -7.36 -4.41 20.31
C THR A 377 -6.71 -5.76 19.98
N GLY A 378 -5.53 -6.06 20.53
CA GLY A 378 -4.77 -7.25 20.19
C GLY A 378 -4.40 -7.31 18.70
N PHE A 379 -4.12 -6.15 18.11
CA PHE A 379 -3.75 -5.90 16.72
C PHE A 379 -4.81 -6.27 15.67
N ARG A 380 -6.05 -6.55 16.09
CA ARG A 380 -7.16 -6.93 15.20
C ARG A 380 -7.30 -6.02 13.96
N PRO A 381 -7.26 -4.67 14.06
CA PRO A 381 -7.42 -3.81 12.89
C PRO A 381 -6.33 -4.00 11.83
N PHE A 382 -5.09 -4.24 12.26
CA PHE A 382 -3.98 -4.51 11.35
C PHE A 382 -4.11 -5.89 10.70
N VAL A 383 -4.46 -6.92 11.48
CA VAL A 383 -4.73 -8.28 10.97
C VAL A 383 -5.85 -8.26 9.92
N GLU A 384 -6.96 -7.58 10.19
CA GLU A 384 -8.09 -7.45 9.26
C GLU A 384 -7.68 -6.72 7.97
N THR A 385 -6.87 -5.67 8.07
CA THR A 385 -6.32 -4.93 6.91
C THR A 385 -5.44 -5.84 6.04
N LEU A 386 -4.54 -6.62 6.65
CA LEU A 386 -3.69 -7.56 5.91
C LEU A 386 -4.50 -8.65 5.22
N ARG A 387 -5.48 -9.24 5.92
CA ARG A 387 -6.36 -10.27 5.35
C ARG A 387 -7.19 -9.74 4.18
N ALA A 388 -7.73 -8.53 4.29
CA ALA A 388 -8.47 -7.89 3.20
C ALA A 388 -7.56 -7.66 1.98
N THR A 389 -6.33 -7.20 2.20
CA THR A 389 -5.37 -6.92 1.12
C THR A 389 -4.88 -8.21 0.44
N LEU A 390 -4.62 -9.26 1.22
CA LEU A 390 -4.06 -10.53 0.75
C LEU A 390 -5.11 -11.50 0.19
N ALA A 391 -6.40 -11.24 0.38
CA ALA A 391 -7.49 -12.16 0.02
C ALA A 391 -7.41 -12.65 -1.44
N HIS A 392 -7.00 -11.76 -2.36
CA HIS A 392 -6.96 -12.02 -3.80
C HIS A 392 -5.59 -11.68 -4.40
N ALA A 393 -4.50 -11.94 -3.69
CA ALA A 393 -3.14 -11.65 -4.18
C ALA A 393 -2.14 -12.75 -3.78
N GLY A 394 -1.08 -12.92 -4.57
CA GLY A 394 0.06 -13.77 -4.22
C GLY A 394 1.28 -13.00 -3.74
N GLY A 395 1.16 -11.68 -3.63
CA GLY A 395 2.13 -10.83 -2.96
C GLY A 395 1.46 -9.57 -2.42
N ILE A 396 2.15 -8.91 -1.49
CA ILE A 396 1.77 -7.60 -0.97
C ILE A 396 2.98 -6.68 -0.99
N ARG A 397 2.81 -5.47 -1.53
CA ARG A 397 3.67 -4.33 -1.30
C ARG A 397 3.12 -3.56 -0.11
N VAL A 398 3.92 -3.40 0.94
CA VAL A 398 3.63 -2.51 2.07
C VAL A 398 4.28 -1.18 1.78
N ASP A 399 3.45 -0.20 1.42
CA ASP A 399 3.87 1.17 1.16
C ASP A 399 4.40 1.81 2.45
N HIS A 400 5.48 2.57 2.34
CA HIS A 400 6.22 3.14 3.48
C HIS A 400 6.41 2.12 4.62
N ALA A 401 7.11 1.02 4.35
CA ALA A 401 7.28 -0.06 5.32
C ALA A 401 8.01 0.39 6.59
N LEU A 402 8.71 1.54 6.54
CA LEU A 402 9.20 2.27 7.70
C LEU A 402 8.11 2.54 8.75
N GLY A 403 6.86 2.71 8.31
CA GLY A 403 5.66 2.81 9.14
C GLY A 403 5.39 1.60 10.04
N LEU A 404 6.01 0.45 9.77
CA LEU A 404 6.01 -0.67 10.71
C LEU A 404 6.86 -0.36 11.96
N GLN A 405 7.85 0.52 11.87
CA GLN A 405 8.74 0.86 12.99
C GLN A 405 8.49 2.26 13.55
N ARG A 406 8.22 3.24 12.69
CA ARG A 406 7.94 4.62 13.10
C ARG A 406 7.14 5.35 12.05
N LEU A 407 6.30 6.29 12.48
CA LEU A 407 5.57 7.20 11.59
C LEU A 407 5.96 8.64 11.91
N TRP A 408 6.11 9.47 10.89
CA TRP A 408 6.17 10.92 11.08
C TRP A 408 4.73 11.44 11.21
N VAL A 409 4.36 11.84 12.43
CA VAL A 409 3.02 12.34 12.75
C VAL A 409 3.04 13.85 12.90
N VAL A 410 2.03 14.51 12.36
CA VAL A 410 1.87 15.96 12.34
C VAL A 410 0.51 16.30 12.96
N PRO A 411 0.41 17.25 13.90
CA PRO A 411 -0.89 17.73 14.36
C PRO A 411 -1.73 18.26 13.20
N GLU A 412 -3.02 17.90 13.16
CA GLU A 412 -3.88 18.30 12.05
C GLU A 412 -3.92 19.83 11.88
N GLY A 413 -3.75 20.30 10.64
CA GLY A 413 -3.69 21.72 10.29
C GLY A 413 -2.28 22.34 10.35
N GLU A 414 -1.27 21.63 10.85
CA GLU A 414 0.13 22.07 10.87
C GLU A 414 0.89 21.67 9.59
N SER A 415 2.03 22.34 9.35
CA SER A 415 2.91 22.01 8.22
C SER A 415 3.73 20.74 8.49
N ALA A 416 4.20 20.08 7.42
CA ALA A 416 4.97 18.84 7.53
C ALA A 416 6.24 18.96 8.39
N GLY A 417 6.87 20.13 8.44
CA GLY A 417 8.03 20.40 9.30
C GLY A 417 7.72 20.47 10.79
N ARG A 418 6.44 20.50 11.20
CA ARG A 418 5.98 20.55 12.59
C ARG A 418 5.46 19.19 13.06
N GLY A 419 6.14 18.13 12.66
CA GLY A 419 5.87 16.75 13.09
C GLY A 419 6.88 16.20 14.08
N ALA A 420 6.64 14.95 14.47
CA ALA A 420 7.53 14.14 15.31
C ALA A 420 7.46 12.68 14.86
N TYR A 421 8.55 11.93 15.04
CA TYR A 421 8.48 10.48 14.89
C TYR A 421 7.76 9.86 16.09
N LEU A 422 6.72 9.06 15.81
CA LEU A 422 6.04 8.18 16.75
C LEU A 422 6.49 6.75 16.50
N THR A 423 6.98 6.09 17.55
CA THR A 423 7.43 4.69 17.50
C THR A 423 6.24 3.76 17.38
N MET A 424 6.31 2.80 16.45
CA MET A 424 5.31 1.77 16.23
C MET A 424 5.78 0.43 16.84
N PRO A 425 4.86 -0.47 17.23
CA PRO A 425 5.16 -1.80 17.77
C PRO A 425 5.70 -2.76 16.70
N GLY A 426 6.85 -2.43 16.11
CA GLY A 426 7.26 -3.01 14.83
C GLY A 426 7.60 -4.48 14.85
N ASP A 427 8.06 -5.02 15.96
CA ASP A 427 8.27 -6.46 16.10
C ASP A 427 6.94 -7.22 16.01
N HIS A 428 5.89 -6.71 16.68
CA HIS A 428 4.55 -7.28 16.59
C HIS A 428 4.01 -7.16 15.16
N LEU A 429 4.12 -5.98 14.54
CA LEU A 429 3.62 -5.73 13.18
C LEU A 429 4.30 -6.62 12.13
N ARG A 430 5.64 -6.74 12.14
CA ARG A 430 6.37 -7.62 11.21
C ARG A 430 6.02 -9.09 11.43
N ARG A 431 5.87 -9.54 12.68
CA ARG A 431 5.47 -10.92 13.00
C ARG A 431 4.06 -11.23 12.52
N ILE A 432 3.12 -10.32 12.76
CA ILE A 432 1.75 -10.42 12.25
C ILE A 432 1.73 -10.47 10.73
N LEU A 433 2.50 -9.59 10.06
CA LEU A 433 2.66 -9.60 8.61
C LEU A 433 3.18 -10.95 8.10
N ALA A 434 4.17 -11.54 8.78
CA ALA A 434 4.70 -12.86 8.41
C ALA A 434 3.66 -13.98 8.59
N ILE A 435 2.84 -13.94 9.65
CA ILE A 435 1.73 -14.90 9.85
C ILE A 435 0.72 -14.80 8.70
N GLU A 436 0.23 -13.60 8.41
CA GLU A 436 -0.82 -13.41 7.40
C GLU A 436 -0.28 -13.67 5.98
N ALA A 437 0.97 -13.29 5.67
CA ALA A 437 1.63 -13.62 4.42
C ALA A 437 1.78 -15.14 4.23
N GLN A 438 2.19 -15.87 5.27
CA GLN A 438 2.28 -17.33 5.23
C GLN A 438 0.91 -17.99 5.01
N ARG A 439 -0.15 -17.49 5.66
CA ARG A 439 -1.53 -17.99 5.46
C ARG A 439 -2.02 -17.79 4.03
N ALA A 440 -1.67 -16.67 3.42
CA ALA A 440 -2.03 -16.36 2.04
C ALA A 440 -1.11 -17.03 1.00
N GLY A 441 0.03 -17.59 1.41
CA GLY A 441 1.07 -18.04 0.48
C GLY A 441 1.61 -16.89 -0.36
N ALA A 442 1.73 -15.70 0.26
CA ALA A 442 2.06 -14.46 -0.42
C ALA A 442 3.45 -13.94 -0.05
N LEU A 443 4.20 -13.49 -1.04
CA LEU A 443 5.46 -12.77 -0.80
C LEU A 443 5.20 -11.38 -0.23
N VAL A 444 6.20 -10.81 0.45
CA VAL A 444 6.13 -9.45 1.00
C VAL A 444 7.21 -8.60 0.35
N ILE A 445 6.79 -7.46 -0.22
CA ILE A 445 7.65 -6.35 -0.62
C ILE A 445 7.44 -5.24 0.41
N ALA A 446 8.50 -4.80 1.06
CA ALA A 446 8.51 -3.73 2.02
C ALA A 446 9.20 -2.52 1.35
N GLU A 447 8.43 -1.46 1.08
CA GLU A 447 9.00 -0.24 0.53
C GLU A 447 9.89 0.43 1.58
N ASP A 448 11.21 0.35 1.37
CA ASP A 448 12.28 0.79 2.27
C ASP A 448 13.10 1.96 1.68
N LEU A 449 12.42 2.90 1.02
CA LEU A 449 12.99 4.12 0.46
C LEU A 449 12.98 5.27 1.49
N GLY A 450 13.78 6.29 1.24
CA GLY A 450 13.91 7.46 2.13
C GLY A 450 14.86 7.24 3.31
N THR A 451 14.59 7.89 4.45
CA THR A 451 15.47 7.88 5.62
C THR A 451 15.27 6.61 6.47
N VAL A 452 15.98 5.55 6.09
CA VAL A 452 15.89 4.22 6.71
C VAL A 452 16.67 4.13 8.04
N PRO A 453 16.04 3.69 9.15
CA PRO A 453 16.73 3.43 10.41
C PRO A 453 17.82 2.35 10.28
N PRO A 454 18.93 2.45 11.04
CA PRO A 454 19.94 1.40 11.11
C PRO A 454 19.35 0.03 11.46
N GLY A 455 19.78 -1.01 10.75
CA GLY A 455 19.36 -2.40 10.98
C GLY A 455 17.97 -2.78 10.46
N PHE A 456 17.19 -1.82 9.94
CA PHE A 456 15.84 -2.11 9.41
C PHE A 456 15.88 -3.07 8.21
N ARG A 457 16.76 -2.80 7.23
CA ARG A 457 16.96 -3.67 6.05
C ARG A 457 17.40 -5.08 6.43
N ASP A 458 18.28 -5.20 7.42
CA ASP A 458 18.75 -6.51 7.90
C ASP A 458 17.60 -7.32 8.51
N GLU A 459 16.69 -6.66 9.24
CA GLU A 459 15.50 -7.33 9.82
C GLU A 459 14.51 -7.77 8.74
N LEU A 460 14.27 -6.93 7.73
CA LEU A 460 13.44 -7.31 6.57
C LEU A 460 14.03 -8.53 5.85
N ALA A 461 15.33 -8.50 5.54
CA ALA A 461 16.03 -9.59 4.87
C ALA A 461 15.98 -10.89 5.67
N ARG A 462 16.21 -10.84 6.99
CA ARG A 462 16.10 -12.01 7.89
C ARG A 462 14.72 -12.68 7.82
N ARG A 463 13.66 -11.89 7.59
CA ARG A 463 12.28 -12.38 7.49
C ARG A 463 11.82 -12.69 6.07
N CYS A 464 12.68 -12.59 5.06
CA CYS A 464 12.24 -12.72 3.66
C CYS A 464 11.17 -11.69 3.25
N MET A 465 11.26 -10.48 3.80
CA MET A 465 10.51 -9.31 3.33
C MET A 465 11.43 -8.53 2.39
N LEU A 466 11.07 -8.48 1.11
CA LEU A 466 11.92 -7.91 0.06
C LEU A 466 11.94 -6.38 0.17
N GLY A 467 13.12 -5.77 0.25
CA GLY A 467 13.27 -4.32 0.04
C GLY A 467 12.99 -3.92 -1.41
N MET A 468 13.16 -2.64 -1.73
CA MET A 468 13.03 -2.09 -3.08
C MET A 468 14.35 -1.42 -3.50
N ARG A 469 14.90 -1.83 -4.64
CA ARG A 469 16.06 -1.19 -5.27
C ARG A 469 15.60 -0.56 -6.57
N VAL A 470 15.50 0.76 -6.56
CA VAL A 470 14.84 1.57 -7.60
C VAL A 470 15.90 2.40 -8.29
N LEU A 471 16.14 2.15 -9.58
CA LEU A 471 17.29 2.67 -10.33
C LEU A 471 17.65 4.15 -10.06
N PRO A 472 16.71 5.13 -10.10
CA PRO A 472 17.01 6.52 -9.75
C PRO A 472 17.68 6.76 -8.39
N PHE A 473 17.43 5.91 -7.40
CA PHE A 473 17.87 6.04 -6.01
C PHE A 473 19.12 5.23 -5.68
N GLU A 474 19.52 4.30 -6.55
CA GLU A 474 20.68 3.45 -6.34
C GLU A 474 21.96 4.21 -6.75
N ARG A 475 22.48 4.97 -5.78
CA ARG A 475 23.60 5.90 -5.94
C ARG A 475 24.75 5.56 -4.99
N ASP A 476 25.99 5.77 -5.44
CA ASP A 476 27.17 5.72 -4.57
C ASP A 476 27.34 7.04 -3.79
N ALA A 477 28.37 7.11 -2.93
CA ALA A 477 28.65 8.28 -2.10
C ALA A 477 29.02 9.54 -2.91
N ASP A 478 29.50 9.38 -4.14
CA ASP A 478 29.86 10.47 -5.05
C ASP A 478 28.66 10.89 -5.94
N GLY A 479 27.50 10.23 -5.79
CA GLY A 479 26.28 10.49 -6.54
C GLY A 479 26.18 9.77 -7.90
N GLY A 480 27.16 8.90 -8.21
CA GLY A 480 27.14 8.04 -9.39
C GLY A 480 26.12 6.90 -9.24
N PHE A 481 25.66 6.32 -10.36
CA PHE A 481 24.79 5.14 -10.31
C PHE A 481 25.58 3.90 -9.89
N THR A 482 25.02 3.07 -9.01
CA THR A 482 25.61 1.76 -8.68
C THR A 482 25.24 0.72 -9.73
N ASP A 483 26.13 -0.27 -9.94
CA ASP A 483 25.84 -1.41 -10.81
C ASP A 483 24.77 -2.31 -10.15
N PRO A 484 23.64 -2.61 -10.82
CA PRO A 484 22.63 -3.53 -10.33
C PRO A 484 23.14 -4.92 -9.95
N ALA A 485 24.27 -5.36 -10.51
CA ALA A 485 24.92 -6.59 -10.08
C ALA A 485 25.33 -6.60 -8.60
N GLY A 486 25.51 -5.42 -7.99
CA GLY A 486 25.83 -5.24 -6.57
C GLY A 486 24.61 -4.89 -5.69
N TRP A 487 23.40 -4.87 -6.24
CA TRP A 487 22.19 -4.61 -5.45
C TRP A 487 21.85 -5.79 -4.54
N ASP A 488 21.08 -5.51 -3.49
CA ASP A 488 20.74 -6.51 -2.47
C ASP A 488 19.93 -7.68 -3.03
N GLU A 489 20.31 -8.91 -2.65
CA GLU A 489 19.59 -10.13 -3.03
C GLU A 489 18.18 -10.19 -2.45
N MET A 490 17.96 -9.62 -1.26
CA MET A 490 16.66 -9.61 -0.57
C MET A 490 15.85 -8.36 -0.89
N ALA A 491 15.73 -8.05 -2.18
CA ALA A 491 14.96 -6.91 -2.68
C ALA A 491 14.25 -7.23 -4.00
N VAL A 492 13.40 -6.31 -4.45
CA VAL A 492 12.93 -6.26 -5.84
C VAL A 492 13.73 -5.21 -6.61
N ALA A 493 14.16 -5.56 -7.83
CA ALA A 493 14.86 -4.64 -8.73
C ALA A 493 13.85 -3.91 -9.62
N MET A 494 13.95 -2.58 -9.70
CA MET A 494 12.96 -1.76 -10.39
C MET A 494 13.62 -0.64 -11.20
N THR A 495 13.08 -0.35 -12.38
CA THR A 495 13.48 0.82 -13.19
C THR A 495 12.93 2.12 -12.62
N GLY A 496 11.78 2.05 -11.96
CA GLY A 496 11.07 3.17 -11.37
C GLY A 496 9.86 2.68 -10.57
N THR A 497 9.13 3.62 -9.99
CA THR A 497 7.81 3.42 -9.38
C THR A 497 6.80 4.34 -10.06
N HIS A 498 5.55 4.30 -9.60
CA HIS A 498 4.52 5.23 -10.05
C HIS A 498 4.78 6.69 -9.62
N ASP A 499 5.69 6.91 -8.65
CA ASP A 499 6.07 8.23 -8.11
C ASP A 499 7.34 8.82 -8.75
N THR A 500 8.11 8.00 -9.46
CA THR A 500 9.31 8.45 -10.19
C THR A 500 8.97 8.81 -11.62
N PRO A 501 9.76 9.68 -12.29
CA PRO A 501 9.68 9.78 -13.73
C PRO A 501 9.92 8.42 -14.39
N THR A 502 9.24 8.17 -15.51
CA THR A 502 9.55 7.03 -16.37
C THR A 502 10.99 7.14 -16.87
N VAL A 503 11.61 6.03 -17.26
CA VAL A 503 12.97 6.04 -17.82
C VAL A 503 13.03 6.95 -19.05
N ALA A 504 12.03 6.90 -19.93
CA ALA A 504 11.96 7.76 -21.11
C ALA A 504 11.77 9.24 -20.74
N GLY A 505 10.91 9.53 -19.75
CA GLY A 505 10.66 10.87 -19.23
C GLY A 505 11.90 11.47 -18.58
N TRP A 506 12.56 10.72 -17.70
CA TRP A 506 13.82 11.13 -17.06
C TRP A 506 14.92 11.36 -18.10
N TRP A 507 15.08 10.47 -19.07
CA TRP A 507 16.10 10.63 -20.11
C TRP A 507 15.92 11.93 -20.91
N LYS A 508 14.66 12.31 -21.18
CA LYS A 508 14.28 13.53 -21.90
C LYS A 508 14.17 14.78 -21.01
N GLY A 509 14.27 14.64 -19.70
CA GLY A 509 14.14 15.76 -18.75
C GLY A 509 12.69 16.22 -18.55
N ARG A 510 11.72 15.31 -18.64
CA ARG A 510 10.29 15.63 -18.49
C ARG A 510 9.92 16.00 -17.05
N ASP A 511 10.56 15.38 -16.08
CA ASP A 511 10.51 15.74 -14.67
C ASP A 511 11.02 17.17 -14.42
N ILE A 512 12.08 17.57 -15.12
CA ILE A 512 12.61 18.94 -15.08
C ILE A 512 11.56 19.91 -15.66
N ASP A 513 10.93 19.59 -16.80
CA ASP A 513 9.85 20.42 -17.35
C ASP A 513 8.73 20.65 -16.33
N TRP A 514 8.29 19.59 -15.66
CA TRP A 514 7.25 19.67 -14.63
C TRP A 514 7.69 20.47 -13.43
N ALA A 515 8.90 20.24 -12.90
CA ALA A 515 9.43 20.99 -11.77
C ALA A 515 9.43 22.50 -12.04
N TRP A 516 9.90 22.92 -13.21
CA TRP A 516 9.93 24.35 -13.60
C TRP A 516 8.54 24.91 -13.90
N LYS A 517 7.67 24.14 -14.57
CA LYS A 517 6.28 24.55 -14.82
C LYS A 517 5.52 24.81 -13.51
N LEU A 518 5.79 24.02 -12.49
CA LEU A 518 5.16 24.11 -11.17
C LEU A 518 5.87 25.07 -10.22
N GLY A 519 7.00 25.67 -10.62
CA GLY A 519 7.79 26.55 -9.77
C GLY A 519 8.39 25.85 -8.54
N ARG A 520 8.66 24.54 -8.62
CA ARG A 520 9.33 23.78 -7.55
C ARG A 520 10.75 24.30 -7.34
N ARG A 521 11.23 24.23 -6.10
CA ARG A 521 12.64 24.53 -5.79
C ARG A 521 13.55 23.55 -6.55
N SER A 522 14.59 24.07 -7.17
CA SER A 522 15.65 23.28 -7.81
C SER A 522 17.00 23.58 -7.15
N ARG A 523 17.91 22.61 -7.18
CA ARG A 523 19.31 22.79 -6.78
C ARG A 523 20.03 23.77 -7.70
N HIS A 524 19.61 23.84 -8.97
CA HIS A 524 20.23 24.71 -9.97
C HIS A 524 19.40 25.98 -10.19
N ALA A 525 20.09 27.09 -10.47
CA ALA A 525 19.45 28.40 -10.65
C ALA A 525 18.63 28.54 -11.94
N SER A 526 18.67 27.56 -12.85
CA SER A 526 17.93 27.60 -14.11
C SER A 526 17.66 26.20 -14.66
N ALA A 527 16.62 26.06 -15.49
CA ALA A 527 16.31 24.82 -16.19
C ALA A 527 17.45 24.34 -17.09
N ALA A 528 18.25 25.26 -17.63
CA ALA A 528 19.45 24.90 -18.40
C ALA A 528 20.52 24.24 -17.53
N GLY A 529 20.66 24.69 -16.27
CA GLY A 529 21.54 24.07 -15.29
C GLY A 529 21.08 22.66 -14.92
N ASP A 530 19.79 22.47 -14.66
CA ASP A 530 19.23 21.13 -14.40
C ASP A 530 19.44 20.18 -15.58
N ARG A 531 19.28 20.67 -16.82
CA ARG A 531 19.53 19.84 -18.02
C ARG A 531 21.00 19.51 -18.21
N ALA A 532 21.91 20.46 -17.95
CA ALA A 532 23.35 20.18 -18.01
C ALA A 532 23.73 19.11 -16.98
N HIS A 533 23.18 19.18 -15.76
CA HIS A 533 23.37 18.12 -14.77
C HIS A 533 22.77 16.78 -15.21
N ARG A 534 21.56 16.78 -15.80
CA ARG A 534 20.97 15.57 -16.40
C ARG A 534 21.88 14.96 -17.48
N ASP A 535 22.60 15.76 -18.26
CA ASP A 535 23.55 15.26 -19.25
C ASP A 535 24.69 14.46 -18.59
N GLU A 536 25.19 14.93 -17.43
CA GLU A 536 26.18 14.23 -16.60
C GLU A 536 25.61 12.93 -16.05
N GLU A 537 24.39 12.96 -15.51
CA GLU A 537 23.73 11.75 -14.99
C GLU A 537 23.49 10.70 -16.07
N ARG A 538 23.06 11.11 -17.29
CA ARG A 538 22.89 10.19 -18.42
C ARG A 538 24.22 9.60 -18.87
N ALA A 539 25.30 10.38 -18.86
CA ALA A 539 26.63 9.87 -19.16
C ALA A 539 27.06 8.83 -18.11
N ALA A 540 26.84 9.11 -16.83
CA ALA A 540 27.15 8.18 -15.74
C ALA A 540 26.36 6.86 -15.88
N LEU A 541 25.03 6.92 -16.03
CA LEU A 541 24.20 5.73 -16.24
C LEU A 541 24.57 4.97 -17.52
N TRP A 542 24.92 5.68 -18.59
CA TRP A 542 25.41 5.04 -19.82
C TRP A 542 26.70 4.25 -19.59
N GLN A 543 27.63 4.78 -18.80
CA GLN A 543 28.87 4.06 -18.44
C GLN A 543 28.60 2.81 -17.60
N THR A 544 27.71 2.86 -16.60
CA THR A 544 27.40 1.67 -15.77
C THR A 544 26.79 0.54 -16.59
N MET A 545 26.04 0.87 -17.63
CA MET A 545 25.50 -0.12 -18.58
C MET A 545 26.56 -0.66 -19.59
N GLY A 546 27.84 -0.25 -19.47
CA GLY A 546 28.93 -0.60 -20.37
C GLY A 546 28.95 0.21 -21.67
N GLY A 547 28.37 1.40 -21.67
CA GLY A 547 28.27 2.28 -22.83
C GLY A 547 29.58 2.99 -23.15
N THR A 548 30.02 2.93 -24.40
CA THR A 548 31.20 3.67 -24.86
C THR A 548 30.79 4.99 -25.52
N GLY A 549 31.57 6.06 -25.29
CA GLY A 549 31.33 7.36 -25.90
C GLY A 549 30.12 8.11 -25.32
N ALA A 550 29.56 9.03 -26.10
CA ALA A 550 28.41 9.83 -25.67
C ALA A 550 27.13 8.98 -25.53
N PRO A 551 26.29 9.24 -24.52
CA PRO A 551 25.00 8.57 -24.38
C PRO A 551 24.10 8.86 -25.61
N PRO A 552 23.23 7.91 -26.00
CA PRO A 552 22.32 8.11 -27.13
C PRO A 552 21.28 9.20 -26.86
N ALA A 553 20.87 9.89 -27.92
CA ALA A 553 19.83 10.92 -27.83
C ALA A 553 18.45 10.33 -27.49
N GLN A 554 18.13 9.15 -28.01
CA GLN A 554 16.91 8.42 -27.65
C GLN A 554 17.15 7.58 -26.38
N PRO A 555 16.14 7.41 -25.52
CA PRO A 555 16.27 6.60 -24.32
C PRO A 555 16.66 5.14 -24.65
N PRO A 556 17.76 4.60 -24.10
CA PRO A 556 18.21 3.24 -24.38
C PRO A 556 17.43 2.21 -23.55
N LEU A 557 16.10 2.17 -23.69
CA LEU A 557 15.18 1.44 -22.80
C LEU A 557 15.56 -0.02 -22.61
N ASP A 558 15.86 -0.74 -23.68
CA ASP A 558 16.17 -2.18 -23.57
C ASP A 558 17.45 -2.43 -22.80
N ARG A 559 18.42 -1.50 -22.88
CA ARG A 559 19.67 -1.59 -22.14
C ARG A 559 19.44 -1.29 -20.65
N VAL A 560 18.59 -0.31 -20.34
CA VAL A 560 18.19 -0.01 -18.96
C VAL A 560 17.44 -1.20 -18.35
N LEU A 561 16.49 -1.78 -19.10
CA LEU A 561 15.75 -2.97 -18.68
C LEU A 561 16.67 -4.16 -18.44
N ALA A 562 17.61 -4.45 -19.36
CA ALA A 562 18.60 -5.51 -19.17
C ALA A 562 19.49 -5.25 -17.95
N HIS A 563 19.93 -4.01 -17.76
CA HIS A 563 20.79 -3.63 -16.64
C HIS A 563 20.11 -3.87 -15.30
N VAL A 564 18.86 -3.42 -15.13
CA VAL A 564 18.08 -3.66 -13.91
C VAL A 564 17.74 -5.13 -13.74
N ALA A 565 17.40 -5.84 -14.83
CA ALA A 565 17.08 -7.27 -14.80
C ALA A 565 18.29 -8.14 -14.39
N ALA A 566 19.52 -7.68 -14.63
CA ALA A 566 20.73 -8.39 -14.25
C ALA A 566 20.91 -8.52 -12.72
N ALA A 567 20.26 -7.66 -11.93
CA ALA A 567 20.37 -7.65 -10.47
C ALA A 567 20.13 -9.04 -9.84
N PRO A 568 20.82 -9.36 -8.73
CA PRO A 568 20.71 -10.68 -8.11
C PRO A 568 19.37 -10.87 -7.37
N ALA A 569 18.60 -9.79 -7.17
CA ALA A 569 17.24 -9.81 -6.67
C ALA A 569 16.39 -10.94 -7.30
N PRO A 570 15.54 -11.65 -6.53
CA PRO A 570 14.70 -12.74 -7.05
C PRO A 570 13.60 -12.26 -7.98
N LEU A 571 13.15 -11.01 -7.87
CA LEU A 571 12.10 -10.44 -8.71
C LEU A 571 12.52 -9.08 -9.27
N ALA A 572 12.36 -8.90 -10.58
CA ALA A 572 12.42 -7.58 -11.23
C ALA A 572 10.99 -7.12 -11.54
N ILE A 573 10.60 -5.92 -11.10
CA ILE A 573 9.28 -5.34 -11.39
C ILE A 573 9.47 -4.06 -12.20
N VAL A 574 8.86 -4.02 -13.37
CA VAL A 574 8.98 -2.89 -14.30
C VAL A 574 7.63 -2.19 -14.45
N PRO A 575 7.51 -0.88 -14.23
CA PRO A 575 6.32 -0.11 -14.60
C PRO A 575 5.98 -0.31 -16.08
N VAL A 576 4.69 -0.51 -16.39
CA VAL A 576 4.27 -0.72 -17.79
C VAL A 576 4.67 0.47 -18.67
N GLU A 577 4.69 1.68 -18.15
CA GLU A 577 5.13 2.89 -18.84
C GLU A 577 6.57 2.76 -19.36
N ASP A 578 7.48 2.12 -18.61
CA ASP A 578 8.87 1.90 -19.04
C ASP A 578 8.97 0.81 -20.12
N LEU A 579 8.13 -0.23 -20.03
CA LEU A 579 8.03 -1.25 -21.08
C LEU A 579 7.56 -0.64 -22.41
N LEU A 580 6.65 0.33 -22.34
CA LEU A 580 6.10 1.04 -23.51
C LEU A 580 7.04 2.15 -24.00
N GLY A 581 7.81 2.75 -23.09
CA GLY A 581 8.62 3.94 -23.37
C GLY A 581 7.81 5.24 -23.31
N GLU A 582 6.75 5.27 -22.49
CA GLU A 582 5.95 6.48 -22.24
C GLU A 582 6.79 7.53 -21.52
N GLU A 583 6.63 8.80 -21.88
CA GLU A 583 7.41 9.90 -21.28
C GLU A 583 6.79 10.46 -19.99
N GLU A 584 5.50 10.26 -19.80
CA GLU A 584 4.73 10.88 -18.73
C GLU A 584 4.49 9.88 -17.61
N GLN A 585 4.78 10.29 -16.37
CA GLN A 585 4.53 9.49 -15.17
C GLN A 585 3.05 9.52 -14.77
N PRO A 586 2.54 8.45 -14.11
CA PRO A 586 1.16 8.38 -13.67
C PRO A 586 0.88 9.29 -12.46
N ASN A 587 1.86 9.55 -11.60
CA ASN A 587 1.73 10.43 -10.44
C ASN A 587 2.99 11.27 -10.24
N LEU A 588 2.83 12.51 -9.77
CA LEU A 588 3.91 13.40 -9.37
C LEU A 588 3.73 13.78 -7.89
N PRO A 589 4.54 13.24 -6.97
CA PRO A 589 4.43 13.52 -5.54
C PRO A 589 4.39 15.01 -5.20
N GLY A 590 3.58 15.38 -4.21
CA GLY A 590 3.40 16.76 -3.77
C GLY A 590 2.53 17.64 -4.69
N THR A 591 1.73 17.03 -5.57
CA THR A 591 0.67 17.73 -6.34
C THR A 591 -0.67 17.05 -6.17
N VAL A 592 -1.75 17.81 -6.40
CA VAL A 592 -3.11 17.29 -6.41
C VAL A 592 -3.67 17.41 -7.83
N ASP A 593 -3.91 18.65 -8.28
CA ASP A 593 -4.55 18.95 -9.57
C ASP A 593 -3.58 19.57 -10.60
N GLU A 594 -2.37 19.95 -10.18
CA GLU A 594 -1.41 20.66 -11.03
C GLU A 594 -0.69 19.72 -12.03
N HIS A 595 -0.68 18.43 -11.72
CA HIS A 595 -0.25 17.33 -12.59
C HIS A 595 -1.44 16.36 -12.77
N PRO A 596 -1.63 15.72 -13.93
CA PRO A 596 -2.72 14.77 -14.16
C PRO A 596 -2.48 13.42 -13.45
N ASN A 597 -2.35 13.46 -12.13
CA ASN A 597 -2.14 12.32 -11.26
C ASN A 597 -3.29 11.32 -11.42
N TRP A 598 -2.98 10.03 -11.56
CA TRP A 598 -3.97 8.93 -11.58
C TRP A 598 -5.06 9.06 -12.66
N ARG A 599 -4.81 9.88 -13.69
CA ARG A 599 -5.76 10.14 -14.79
C ARG A 599 -5.26 9.61 -16.12
N ARG A 600 -3.96 9.38 -16.29
CA ARG A 600 -3.41 8.95 -17.57
C ARG A 600 -3.84 7.52 -17.89
N ARG A 601 -4.15 7.28 -19.17
CA ARG A 601 -4.54 5.96 -19.68
C ARG A 601 -3.46 5.41 -20.59
N LEU A 602 -3.31 4.10 -20.59
CA LEU A 602 -2.49 3.41 -21.57
C LEU A 602 -3.09 3.61 -22.98
N PRO A 603 -2.26 3.66 -24.03
CA PRO A 603 -2.74 4.05 -25.36
C PRO A 603 -3.59 2.98 -26.05
N ALA A 604 -3.51 1.72 -25.64
CA ALA A 604 -4.27 0.61 -26.21
C ALA A 604 -4.47 -0.53 -25.18
N PRO A 605 -5.31 -1.54 -25.47
CA PRO A 605 -5.41 -2.73 -24.63
C PRO A 605 -4.08 -3.46 -24.46
N THR A 606 -3.83 -4.03 -23.26
CA THR A 606 -2.53 -4.61 -22.89
C THR A 606 -2.01 -5.63 -23.90
N GLU A 607 -2.86 -6.52 -24.40
CA GLU A 607 -2.47 -7.50 -25.43
C GLU A 607 -1.94 -6.85 -26.72
N GLN A 608 -2.56 -5.75 -27.17
CA GLN A 608 -2.10 -5.03 -28.35
C GLN A 608 -0.78 -4.31 -28.10
N LEU A 609 -0.60 -3.76 -26.90
CA LEU A 609 0.63 -3.11 -26.49
C LEU A 609 1.80 -4.10 -26.44
N LEU A 610 1.61 -5.25 -25.81
CA LEU A 610 2.64 -6.29 -25.71
C LEU A 610 2.98 -6.91 -27.08
N ALA A 611 2.06 -6.88 -28.05
CA ALA A 611 2.32 -7.33 -29.42
C ALA A 611 3.14 -6.34 -30.27
N GLN A 612 3.35 -5.10 -29.80
CA GLN A 612 4.19 -4.14 -30.52
C GLN A 612 5.63 -4.64 -30.53
N ARG A 613 6.31 -4.54 -31.69
CA ARG A 613 7.63 -5.14 -31.92
C ARG A 613 8.66 -4.79 -30.84
N ASP A 614 8.71 -3.51 -30.42
CA ASP A 614 9.69 -3.08 -29.41
C ASP A 614 9.33 -3.58 -28.01
N VAL A 615 8.04 -3.61 -27.66
CA VAL A 615 7.55 -4.09 -26.36
C VAL A 615 7.73 -5.60 -26.24
N ALA A 616 7.34 -6.37 -27.27
CA ALA A 616 7.55 -7.81 -27.32
C ALA A 616 9.03 -8.18 -27.14
N ARG A 617 9.93 -7.45 -27.81
CA ARG A 617 11.37 -7.65 -27.67
C ARG A 617 11.86 -7.35 -26.25
N ARG A 618 11.30 -6.36 -25.57
CA ARG A 618 11.62 -6.04 -24.17
C ARG A 618 11.13 -7.13 -23.21
N THR A 619 9.92 -7.65 -23.42
CA THR A 619 9.42 -8.78 -22.60
C THR A 619 10.20 -10.07 -22.85
N ASP A 620 10.62 -10.33 -24.09
CA ASP A 620 11.50 -11.46 -24.42
C ASP A 620 12.87 -11.32 -23.76
N LEU A 621 13.44 -10.10 -23.78
CA LEU A 621 14.69 -9.78 -23.10
C LEU A 621 14.58 -9.99 -21.59
N LEU A 622 13.54 -9.44 -20.96
CA LEU A 622 13.31 -9.64 -19.52
C LEU A 622 13.21 -11.13 -19.22
N THR A 623 12.42 -11.87 -19.99
CA THR A 623 12.27 -13.32 -19.84
C THR A 623 13.62 -14.04 -19.98
N ALA A 624 14.44 -13.70 -20.98
CA ALA A 624 15.74 -14.32 -21.20
C ALA A 624 16.75 -14.02 -20.07
N GLU A 625 16.83 -12.78 -19.60
CA GLU A 625 17.72 -12.38 -18.49
C GLU A 625 17.29 -13.00 -17.15
N ARG A 626 15.99 -13.25 -17.00
CA ARG A 626 15.33 -13.65 -15.76
C ARG A 626 14.94 -15.14 -15.75
N HIS A 627 15.32 -15.89 -16.77
CA HIS A 627 15.23 -17.35 -16.71
C HIS A 627 16.30 -17.90 -15.75
N GLY A 628 15.83 -18.47 -14.64
CA GLY A 628 16.63 -19.30 -13.75
C GLY A 628 16.91 -20.68 -14.31
#